data_AF-A0A6A5AK26-F1
#
_entry.id   AF-A0A6A5AK26-F1
#
_cell.length_a   1.000
_cell.length_b   1.000
_cell.length_c   1.000
_cell.angle_alpha   90.00
_cell.angle_beta   90.00
_cell.angle_gamma   90.00
#
_symmetry.space_group_name_H-M   'P 1'
#
loop_
_entity.id
_entity.type
_entity.pdbx_description
1 polymer ?
#
loop_
_entity_poly.entity_id
_entity_poly.type
_entity_poly.pdbx_seq_one_letter_code
_entity_poly.pdbx_strand_id
1 'polypeptide(L)'
;MKRTVVADAPSHLLVTMSRFQYNLQRGVREKVCTPVACTTSLHLPVHNNVDVGLPSNLGGDHVIDDDHVTYDLYAVTIHAGSRADHGHYYTFARHEVRTSCLRYCAHRVALFEISFAYSM
;
A
#
# COMPACT_ATOMS: atom_id res chain seq x y z
N MET A 1 -17.49 -12.25 -16.85
CA MET A 1 -16.45 -11.32 -16.38
C MET A 1 -15.95 -11.82 -15.02
N LYS A 2 -14.64 -11.98 -14.80
CA LYS A 2 -14.09 -12.39 -13.49
C LYS A 2 -13.65 -11.14 -12.73
N ARG A 3 -14.02 -11.02 -11.45
CA ARG A 3 -13.65 -9.91 -10.57
C ARG A 3 -12.84 -10.45 -9.39
N THR A 4 -11.70 -9.83 -9.11
CA THR A 4 -10.90 -10.08 -7.91
C THR A 4 -11.20 -9.00 -6.89
N VAL A 5 -11.48 -9.40 -5.65
CA VAL A 5 -11.76 -8.50 -4.53
C VAL A 5 -10.92 -8.90 -3.32
N VAL A 6 -10.63 -7.94 -2.44
CA VAL A 6 -10.07 -8.23 -1.12
C VAL A 6 -11.23 -8.61 -0.20
N ALA A 7 -11.25 -9.87 0.25
CA ALA A 7 -12.27 -10.36 1.16
C ALA A 7 -12.05 -9.84 2.58
N ASP A 8 -10.82 -9.88 3.06
CA ASP A 8 -10.43 -9.41 4.39
C ASP A 8 -9.15 -8.58 4.31
N ALA A 9 -9.12 -7.46 5.03
CA ALA A 9 -7.93 -6.63 5.15
C ALA A 9 -6.86 -7.31 6.04
N PRO A 10 -5.60 -7.45 5.59
CA PRO A 10 -4.50 -7.95 6.42
C PRO A 10 -4.01 -6.93 7.45
N SER A 11 -3.48 -7.36 8.60
CA SER A 11 -2.96 -6.42 9.61
C SER A 11 -1.81 -5.56 9.10
N HIS A 12 -1.02 -6.11 8.17
CA HIS A 12 0.08 -5.43 7.50
C HIS A 12 -0.08 -5.61 5.99
N LEU A 13 0.12 -4.54 5.24
CA LEU A 13 -0.02 -4.50 3.80
C LEU A 13 1.33 -4.21 3.15
N LEU A 14 1.80 -5.12 2.30
CA LEU A 14 3.00 -4.90 1.50
C LEU A 14 2.58 -4.54 0.08
N VAL A 15 3.04 -3.38 -0.40
CA VAL A 15 2.74 -2.88 -1.74
C VAL A 15 4.04 -2.78 -2.53
N THR A 16 4.16 -3.63 -3.55
CA THR A 16 5.29 -3.62 -4.47
C THR A 16 4.90 -2.97 -5.80
N MET A 17 5.69 -1.99 -6.24
CA MET A 17 5.53 -1.42 -7.57
C MET A 17 6.38 -2.18 -8.58
N SER A 18 5.76 -2.80 -9.59
CA SER A 18 6.51 -3.44 -10.68
C SER A 18 7.13 -2.39 -11.62
N ARG A 19 8.30 -1.88 -11.23
CA ARG A 19 9.01 -0.80 -11.95
C ARG A 19 10.08 -1.29 -12.91
N PHE A 20 10.03 -2.55 -13.34
CA PHE A 20 10.96 -3.06 -14.34
C PHE A 20 10.22 -3.82 -15.43
N GLN A 21 10.37 -3.34 -16.66
CA GLN A 21 9.76 -3.95 -17.83
C GLN A 21 10.82 -4.33 -18.86
N TYR A 22 10.53 -5.33 -19.68
CA TYR A 22 11.43 -5.72 -20.76
C TYR A 22 11.19 -4.85 -21.98
N ASN A 23 12.24 -4.17 -22.47
CA ASN A 23 12.20 -3.42 -23.70
C ASN A 23 12.59 -4.35 -24.86
N LEU A 24 11.59 -4.74 -25.67
CA LEU A 24 11.79 -5.65 -26.80
C LEU A 24 12.72 -5.08 -27.89
N GLN A 25 12.71 -3.75 -28.10
CA GLN A 25 13.54 -3.11 -29.12
C GLN A 25 15.02 -3.10 -28.73
N ARG A 26 15.29 -2.89 -27.45
CA ARG A 26 16.67 -2.80 -26.91
C ARG A 26 17.19 -4.12 -26.34
N GLY A 27 16.32 -5.12 -26.18
CA GLY A 27 16.68 -6.44 -25.62
C GLY A 27 17.13 -6.38 -24.16
N VAL A 28 16.69 -5.38 -23.40
CA VAL A 28 17.12 -5.15 -22.01
C VAL A 28 15.94 -4.88 -21.09
N ARG A 29 16.11 -5.20 -19.80
CA ARG A 29 15.14 -4.88 -18.75
C ARG A 29 15.42 -3.47 -18.22
N GLU A 30 14.44 -2.59 -18.34
CA GLU A 30 14.57 -1.17 -18.04
C GLU A 30 13.70 -0.78 -16.87
N LYS A 31 14.18 0.19 -16.11
CA LYS A 31 13.43 0.75 -15.00
C LYS A 31 12.38 1.75 -15.50
N VAL A 32 11.14 1.54 -15.07
CA VAL A 32 10.03 2.46 -15.28
C VAL A 32 10.11 3.56 -14.22
N CYS A 33 10.52 4.75 -14.68
CA CYS A 33 10.83 5.90 -13.82
C CYS A 33 9.72 6.95 -13.84
N THR A 34 8.49 6.56 -14.19
CA THR A 34 7.33 7.44 -14.10
C THR A 34 7.15 7.90 -12.65
N PRO A 35 7.06 9.21 -12.38
CA PRO A 35 6.77 9.72 -11.05
C PRO A 35 5.45 9.14 -10.54
N VAL A 36 5.43 8.71 -9.27
CA VAL A 36 4.21 8.27 -8.60
C VAL A 36 4.12 8.98 -7.27
N ALA A 37 3.01 9.69 -7.05
CA ALA A 37 2.71 10.31 -5.77
C ALA A 37 2.52 9.20 -4.74
N CYS A 38 3.30 9.25 -3.67
CA CYS A 38 3.21 8.29 -2.58
C CYS A 38 2.70 9.02 -1.34
N THR A 39 1.49 8.65 -0.92
CA THR A 39 0.83 9.21 0.26
C THR A 39 1.30 8.47 1.52
N THR A 40 1.16 9.11 2.68
CA THR A 40 1.43 8.46 3.97
C THR A 40 0.29 7.56 4.43
N SER A 41 -0.85 7.58 3.75
CA SER A 41 -2.03 6.76 4.08
C SER A 41 -2.62 6.17 2.79
N LEU A 42 -3.10 4.92 2.87
CA LEU A 42 -3.67 4.17 1.75
C LEU A 42 -5.03 3.58 2.15
N HIS A 43 -6.06 3.85 1.34
CA HIS A 43 -7.38 3.26 1.49
C HIS A 43 -7.46 1.98 0.65
N LEU A 44 -7.59 0.83 1.31
CA LEU A 44 -7.78 -0.47 0.66
C LEU A 44 -9.28 -0.81 0.62
N PRO A 45 -9.92 -0.89 -0.55
CA PRO A 45 -11.31 -1.34 -0.62
C PRO A 45 -11.40 -2.82 -0.23
N VAL A 46 -12.35 -3.14 0.65
CA VAL A 46 -12.64 -4.48 1.16
C VAL A 46 -14.11 -4.78 0.89
N HIS A 47 -14.41 -5.95 0.36
CA HIS A 47 -15.80 -6.32 0.16
C HIS A 47 -16.37 -6.88 1.46
N ASN A 48 -17.11 -6.06 2.19
CA ASN A 48 -17.84 -6.57 3.34
C ASN A 48 -19.08 -7.32 2.83
N ASN A 49 -19.09 -8.65 2.93
CA ASN A 49 -20.31 -9.43 2.83
C ASN A 49 -21.15 -9.18 4.11
N VAL A 50 -21.67 -7.97 4.29
CA VAL A 50 -22.73 -7.74 5.28
C VAL A 50 -23.99 -8.31 4.64
N ASP A 51 -24.37 -9.52 5.05
CA ASP A 51 -25.69 -10.07 4.76
C ASP A 51 -26.73 -9.02 5.17
N VAL A 52 -27.40 -8.44 4.18
CA VAL A 52 -28.52 -7.51 4.35
C VAL A 52 -29.67 -8.32 4.97
N GLY A 53 -29.69 -8.40 6.30
CA GLY A 53 -30.64 -9.24 7.03
C GLY A 53 -31.02 -8.76 8.43
N LEU A 54 -30.52 -7.62 8.91
CA LEU A 54 -31.03 -7.00 10.14
C LEU A 54 -31.63 -5.62 9.86
N PRO A 55 -32.92 -5.38 10.14
CA PRO A 55 -33.51 -4.06 10.03
C PRO A 55 -32.92 -3.13 11.09
N SER A 56 -32.19 -2.12 10.61
CA SER A 56 -31.66 -1.00 11.37
C SER A 56 -32.79 -0.08 11.87
N ASN A 57 -33.33 -0.40 13.04
CA ASN A 57 -34.24 0.48 13.81
C ASN A 57 -33.56 1.03 15.08
N LEU A 58 -32.34 1.55 14.95
CA LEU A 58 -31.74 2.41 15.98
C LEU A 58 -31.12 3.60 15.26
N GLY A 59 -31.80 4.74 15.36
CA GLY A 59 -31.40 6.01 14.77
C GLY A 59 -30.01 6.43 15.24
N GLY A 60 -29.03 6.18 14.39
CA GLY A 60 -27.75 6.84 14.37
C GLY A 60 -27.52 7.30 12.93
N ASP A 61 -27.25 8.58 12.77
CA ASP A 61 -26.90 9.26 11.53
C ASP A 61 -25.56 8.72 10.98
N HIS A 62 -25.56 7.46 10.55
CA HIS A 62 -24.44 6.84 9.85
C HIS A 62 -24.87 6.62 8.41
N VAL A 63 -24.58 7.63 7.59
CA VAL A 63 -24.42 7.44 6.14
C VAL A 63 -23.45 6.28 5.97
N ILE A 64 -23.91 5.17 5.37
CA ILE A 64 -23.04 4.08 4.94
C ILE A 64 -22.19 4.64 3.81
N ASP A 65 -21.05 5.20 4.18
CA ASP A 65 -20.03 5.61 3.23
C ASP A 65 -18.70 4.97 3.62
N ASP A 66 -18.38 3.98 2.78
CA ASP A 66 -17.06 3.60 2.30
C ASP A 66 -16.45 2.31 2.89
N ASP A 67 -16.49 1.29 2.02
CA ASP A 67 -16.14 -0.12 2.20
C ASP A 67 -14.60 -0.29 2.19
N HIS A 68 -13.87 0.52 2.96
CA HIS A 68 -12.41 0.54 2.90
C HIS A 68 -11.73 0.49 4.28
N VAL A 69 -10.50 0.02 4.26
CA VAL A 69 -9.61 -0.02 5.42
C VAL A 69 -8.41 0.88 5.15
N THR A 70 -8.12 1.77 6.09
CA THR A 70 -7.00 2.71 6.00
C THR A 70 -5.73 2.07 6.59
N TYR A 71 -4.62 2.22 5.87
CA TYR A 71 -3.28 1.83 6.30
C TYR A 71 -2.39 3.07 6.36
N ASP A 72 -1.57 3.17 7.41
CA ASP A 72 -0.52 4.18 7.48
C ASP A 72 0.81 3.62 6.98
N LEU A 73 1.55 4.46 6.27
CA LEU A 73 2.90 4.18 5.82
C LEU A 73 3.83 4.04 7.03
N TYR A 74 4.38 2.84 7.20
CA TYR A 74 5.39 2.56 8.21
C TYR A 74 6.79 2.58 7.62
N ALA A 75 7.01 1.91 6.49
CA ALA A 75 8.31 1.90 5.87
C ALA A 75 8.24 1.93 4.34
N VAL A 76 9.31 2.40 3.73
CA VAL A 76 9.48 2.41 2.29
C VAL A 76 10.88 1.95 1.93
N THR A 77 10.96 0.99 1.00
CA THR A 77 12.21 0.54 0.41
C THR A 77 12.38 1.18 -0.96
N ILE A 78 13.52 1.82 -1.17
CA ILE A 78 13.85 2.55 -2.39
C ILE A 78 15.01 1.89 -3.11
N HIS A 79 14.75 1.44 -4.34
CA HIS A 79 15.82 1.04 -5.26
C HIS A 79 16.35 2.28 -6.00
N ALA A 80 17.63 2.61 -5.81
CA ALA A 80 18.37 3.65 -6.50
C ALA A 80 19.32 3.02 -7.54
N GLY A 81 19.02 3.22 -8.81
CA GLY A 81 19.74 2.62 -9.93
C GLY A 81 18.84 2.51 -11.15
N SER A 82 19.41 2.43 -12.35
CA SER A 82 18.67 2.38 -13.62
C SER A 82 18.42 0.97 -14.14
N ARG A 83 19.15 -0.03 -13.63
CA ARG A 83 19.05 -1.43 -14.05
C ARG A 83 18.44 -2.29 -12.94
N ALA A 84 17.91 -3.46 -13.31
CA ALA A 84 17.30 -4.38 -12.37
C ALA A 84 18.34 -5.23 -11.60
N ASP A 85 19.52 -5.40 -12.18
CA ASP A 85 20.62 -6.23 -11.67
C ASP A 85 21.62 -5.44 -10.83
N HIS A 86 21.58 -4.10 -10.87
CA HIS A 86 22.51 -3.23 -10.16
C HIS A 86 21.83 -1.98 -9.61
N GLY A 87 22.14 -1.66 -8.36
CA GLY A 87 21.71 -0.46 -7.66
C GLY A 87 21.86 -0.61 -6.14
N HIS A 88 21.41 0.40 -5.41
CA HIS A 88 21.41 0.41 -3.95
C HIS A 88 19.98 0.45 -3.42
N TYR A 89 19.75 -0.24 -2.32
CA TYR A 89 18.47 -0.21 -1.61
C TYR A 89 18.61 0.62 -0.33
N TYR A 90 17.70 1.58 -0.16
CA TYR A 90 17.57 2.37 1.05
C TYR A 90 16.21 2.09 1.67
N THR A 91 16.13 2.02 2.99
CA THR A 91 14.84 1.88 3.67
C THR A 91 14.64 3.05 4.61
N PHE A 92 13.52 3.74 4.46
CA PHE A 92 13.05 4.73 5.41
C PHE A 92 11.93 4.08 6.22
N ALA A 93 12.06 4.07 7.54
CA ALA A 93 11.04 3.55 8.44
C ALA A 93 10.65 4.62 9.46
N ARG A 94 9.35 4.71 9.73
CA ARG A 94 8.80 5.57 10.77
C ARG A 94 9.17 4.98 12.12
N HIS A 95 9.96 5.71 12.89
CA HIS A 95 10.29 5.35 14.26
C HIS A 95 9.10 5.70 15.16
N GLU A 96 8.55 4.71 15.87
CA GLU A 96 7.49 4.97 16.84
C GLU A 96 8.09 5.33 18.21
N VAL A 97 7.97 6.59 18.63
CA VAL A 97 8.26 6.98 20.02
C VAL A 97 7.09 6.52 20.88
N ARG A 98 7.25 5.37 21.53
CA ARG A 98 6.23 4.77 22.42
C ARG A 98 6.02 5.65 23.66
N THR A 99 4.99 6.51 23.66
CA THR A 99 4.39 7.02 24.90
C THR A 99 2.99 6.46 25.08
N SER A 100 2.79 5.76 26.21
CA SER A 100 1.57 5.11 26.70
C SER A 100 1.12 3.81 25.99
N CYS A 101 1.55 2.71 26.59
CA CYS A 101 0.91 1.40 26.57
C CYS A 101 -0.57 1.56 26.95
N LEU A 102 -1.50 1.37 25.99
CA LEU A 102 -2.91 0.93 26.19
C LEU A 102 -3.81 1.03 24.93
N ARG A 103 -3.34 1.53 23.76
CA ARG A 103 -4.16 1.60 22.51
C ARG A 103 -3.63 0.78 21.32
N TYR A 104 -2.74 -0.19 21.55
CA TYR A 104 -1.87 -0.76 20.51
C TYR A 104 -2.37 -2.03 19.77
N CYS A 105 -3.64 -2.42 19.91
CA CYS A 105 -4.13 -3.65 19.26
C CYS A 105 -4.68 -3.49 17.83
N ALA A 106 -4.62 -2.31 17.18
CA ALA A 106 -5.36 -2.11 15.91
C ALA A 106 -4.74 -1.17 14.86
N HIS A 107 -3.46 -0.80 14.92
CA HIS A 107 -2.86 0.00 13.83
C HIS A 107 -2.42 -0.89 12.68
N ARG A 108 -3.07 -0.73 11.51
CA ARG A 108 -2.68 -1.40 10.27
C ARG A 108 -1.62 -0.59 9.54
N VAL A 109 -0.63 -1.29 9.03
CA VAL A 109 0.62 -0.70 8.56
C VAL A 109 0.92 -1.09 7.11
N ALA A 110 1.35 -0.14 6.28
CA ALA A 110 1.81 -0.37 4.91
C ALA A 110 3.34 -0.27 4.75
N LEU A 111 3.90 -1.16 3.92
CA LEU A 111 5.27 -1.07 3.36
C LEU A 111 5.18 -0.78 1.86
N PHE A 112 5.82 0.29 1.39
CA PHE A 112 5.94 0.56 -0.06
C PHE A 112 7.32 0.19 -0.58
N GLU A 113 7.39 -0.34 -1.80
CA GLU A 113 8.63 -0.39 -2.57
C GLU A 113 8.56 0.66 -3.69
N ILE A 114 9.32 1.76 -3.55
CA ILE A 114 9.33 2.85 -4.53
C ILE A 114 10.68 2.90 -5.21
N SER A 115 10.75 2.67 -6.51
CA SER A 115 12.00 2.79 -7.25
C SER A 115 12.12 4.16 -7.94
N PHE A 116 13.23 4.88 -7.70
CA PHE A 116 13.58 6.13 -8.41
C PHE A 116 14.82 5.92 -9.28
N ALA A 117 14.85 6.42 -10.52
CA ALA A 117 16.13 6.56 -11.22
C ALA A 117 16.81 7.85 -10.76
N TYR A 118 18.02 7.72 -10.24
CA TYR A 118 18.98 8.81 -10.24
C TYR A 118 19.98 8.53 -11.35
N SER A 119 20.25 9.53 -12.20
CA SER A 119 21.55 9.63 -12.85
C SER A 119 22.41 10.44 -11.90
N MET A 120 23.51 9.86 -11.40
CA MET A 120 24.65 10.67 -10.99
C MET A 120 25.38 11.14 -12.25
#